data_AF-A0A1E3Q5K1-F1
#
_entry.id   AF-A0A1E3Q5K1-F1
#
_cell.length_a   1.000
_cell.length_b   1.000
_cell.length_c   1.000
_cell.angle_alpha   90.00
_cell.angle_beta   90.00
_cell.angle_gamma   90.00
#
_symmetry.space_group_name_H-M   'P 1'
#
loop_
_entity.id
_entity.type
_entity.pdbx_description
1 polymer ?
#
loop_
_entity_poly.entity_id
_entity_poly.type
_entity_poly.pdbx_seq_one_letter_code
_entity_poly.pdbx_strand_id
1 'polypeptide(L)'
;IAYLGPPGTYSFQVSVTMRYPGHYEYVPLNTIADCFTAVQDGTVAYVVVPFANSSNGPVKFTYDLLLKTCPRPSIIGDTKVKVEHYVLAAPTTLQRIKQTGEDAVRTVYSHPQVWGQCTRYLASHFPNAARINVDSTAYAAALTAKEGNAVAIASIAAADIANVEVYAAEVQDNQDNYTRFLVM
;
A
#
# COMPACT_ATOMS: atom_id res chain seq x y z
N ILE A 1 -8.53 -6.84 14.59
CA ILE A 1 -8.38 -7.22 13.17
C ILE A 1 -6.92 -7.01 12.79
N ALA A 2 -6.21 -8.10 12.49
CA ALA A 2 -4.84 -7.99 11.99
C ALA A 2 -4.83 -7.75 10.48
N TYR A 3 -3.76 -7.16 9.98
CA TYR A 3 -3.55 -6.98 8.54
C TYR A 3 -2.07 -6.89 8.20
N LEU A 4 -1.74 -7.15 6.93
CA LEU A 4 -0.40 -6.90 6.42
C LEU A 4 -0.11 -5.39 6.40
N GLY A 5 0.65 -4.94 7.38
CA GLY A 5 0.98 -3.54 7.62
C GLY A 5 2.04 -2.97 6.67
N PRO A 6 2.47 -1.72 6.93
CA PRO A 6 2.06 -0.84 8.04
C PRO A 6 0.69 -0.16 7.82
N PRO A 7 0.18 0.67 8.75
CA PRO A 7 -0.99 1.52 8.50
C PRO A 7 -0.83 2.33 7.19
N GLY A 8 -1.91 2.44 6.42
CA GLY A 8 -1.91 3.13 5.12
C GLY A 8 -1.74 2.22 3.92
N THR A 9 -1.39 0.95 4.10
CA THR A 9 -1.43 -0.02 2.99
C THR A 9 -2.85 -0.29 2.52
N TYR A 10 -2.99 -0.94 1.35
CA TYR A 10 -4.30 -1.39 0.89
C TYR A 10 -4.95 -2.43 1.83
N SER A 11 -4.15 -3.25 2.52
CA SER A 11 -4.65 -4.17 3.55
C SER A 11 -5.24 -3.41 4.74
N PHE A 12 -4.61 -2.29 5.15
CA PHE A 12 -5.15 -1.38 6.16
C PHE A 12 -6.50 -0.80 5.70
N GLN A 13 -6.56 -0.29 4.47
CA GLN A 13 -7.78 0.28 3.89
C GLN A 13 -8.93 -0.73 3.91
N VAL A 14 -8.69 -1.98 3.52
CA VAL A 14 -9.68 -3.06 3.63
C VAL A 14 -10.14 -3.25 5.08
N SER A 15 -9.19 -3.34 6.00
CA SER A 15 -9.47 -3.59 7.41
C SER A 15 -10.37 -2.52 8.02
N VAL A 16 -10.17 -1.25 7.68
CA VAL A 16 -10.98 -0.16 8.24
C VAL A 16 -12.31 0.07 7.51
N THR A 17 -12.42 -0.35 6.25
CA THR A 17 -13.64 -0.14 5.43
C THR A 17 -14.62 -1.30 5.48
N MET A 18 -14.16 -2.52 5.76
CA MET A 18 -15.03 -3.67 5.91
C MET A 18 -15.86 -3.57 7.20
N ARG A 19 -17.13 -3.97 7.10
CA ARG A 19 -18.05 -4.01 8.25
C ARG A 19 -17.87 -5.30 9.02
N TYR A 20 -17.15 -5.23 10.13
CA TYR A 20 -17.04 -6.32 11.09
C TYR A 20 -18.08 -6.14 12.21
N PRO A 21 -18.65 -7.23 12.75
CA PRO A 21 -19.63 -7.14 13.83
C PRO A 21 -18.96 -6.75 15.16
N GLY A 22 -19.09 -5.49 15.57
CA GLY A 22 -18.58 -4.99 16.85
C GLY A 22 -17.45 -3.96 16.71
N HIS A 23 -16.79 -3.65 17.82
CA HIS A 23 -15.67 -2.73 17.87
C HIS A 23 -14.36 -3.52 17.97
N TYR A 24 -13.45 -3.27 17.02
CA TYR A 24 -12.17 -3.95 16.94
C TYR A 24 -11.03 -2.96 16.85
N GLU A 25 -9.91 -3.31 17.48
CA GLU A 25 -8.63 -2.66 17.24
C GLU A 25 -7.98 -3.20 15.96
N TYR A 26 -7.22 -2.34 15.28
CA TYR A 26 -6.51 -2.68 14.05
C TYR A 26 -5.03 -2.90 14.34
N VAL A 27 -4.53 -4.11 14.06
CA VAL A 27 -3.19 -4.54 14.44
C VAL A 27 -2.35 -4.74 13.17
N PRO A 28 -1.39 -3.84 12.86
CA PRO A 28 -0.46 -4.06 11.75
C PRO A 28 0.51 -5.19 12.10
N LEU A 29 0.68 -6.13 11.18
CA LEU A 29 1.69 -7.18 11.23
C LEU A 29 2.66 -7.06 10.06
N ASN A 30 3.91 -7.48 10.27
CA ASN A 30 4.99 -7.28 9.32
C ASN A 30 4.97 -8.28 8.17
N THR A 31 4.48 -9.50 8.43
CA THR A 31 4.45 -10.55 7.41
C THR A 31 3.08 -11.21 7.30
N ILE A 32 2.82 -11.80 6.13
CA ILE A 32 1.63 -12.62 5.92
C ILE A 32 1.69 -13.89 6.79
N ALA A 33 2.88 -14.39 7.12
CA ALA A 33 3.01 -15.51 8.04
C ALA A 33 2.51 -15.15 9.45
N ASP A 34 2.90 -13.99 9.98
CA ASP A 34 2.43 -13.50 11.27
C ASP A 34 0.91 -13.33 11.28
N CYS A 35 0.34 -12.86 10.16
CA CYS A 35 -1.10 -12.75 9.95
C CYS A 35 -1.81 -14.11 10.11
N PHE A 36 -1.25 -15.17 9.54
CA PHE A 36 -1.80 -16.53 9.66
C PHE A 36 -1.65 -17.06 11.09
N THR A 37 -0.48 -16.90 11.70
CA THR A 37 -0.25 -17.32 13.09
C THR A 37 -1.23 -16.63 14.04
N ALA A 38 -1.42 -15.31 13.91
CA ALA A 38 -2.29 -14.54 14.80
C ALA A 38 -3.75 -15.00 14.79
N VAL A 39 -4.28 -15.40 13.63
CA VAL A 39 -5.66 -15.94 13.53
C VAL A 39 -5.74 -17.39 14.00
N GLN A 40 -4.72 -18.21 13.76
CA GLN A 40 -4.69 -19.60 14.23
C GLN A 40 -4.61 -19.71 15.75
N ASP A 41 -3.81 -18.88 16.38
CA ASP A 41 -3.62 -18.86 17.83
C ASP A 41 -4.79 -18.15 18.55
N GLY A 42 -5.78 -17.64 17.81
CA GLY A 42 -6.90 -16.89 18.36
C GLY A 42 -6.51 -15.54 18.97
N THR A 43 -5.32 -15.02 18.66
CA THR A 43 -4.83 -13.72 19.14
C THR A 43 -5.65 -12.57 18.53
N VAL A 44 -6.16 -12.77 17.30
CA VAL A 44 -7.06 -11.84 16.63
C VAL A 44 -8.30 -12.55 16.12
N ALA A 45 -9.43 -11.83 16.12
CA ALA A 45 -10.69 -12.37 15.61
C ALA A 45 -10.74 -12.47 14.09
N TYR A 46 -10.02 -11.59 13.38
CA TYR A 46 -9.98 -11.53 11.92
C TYR A 46 -8.61 -11.10 11.44
N VAL A 47 -8.25 -11.55 10.24
CA VAL A 47 -7.06 -11.11 9.52
C VAL A 47 -7.35 -10.82 8.05
N VAL A 48 -6.72 -9.77 7.53
CA VAL A 48 -6.82 -9.35 6.13
C VAL A 48 -5.47 -9.52 5.42
N VAL A 49 -5.45 -10.34 4.37
CA VAL A 49 -4.24 -10.62 3.58
C VAL A 49 -4.49 -10.47 2.07
N PRO A 50 -3.51 -9.97 1.31
CA PRO A 50 -3.64 -9.87 -0.14
C PRO A 50 -3.56 -11.26 -0.78
N PHE A 51 -4.38 -11.52 -1.79
CA PHE A 51 -4.50 -12.83 -2.43
C PHE A 51 -4.14 -12.81 -3.91
N ALA A 52 -4.60 -11.81 -4.65
CA ALA A 52 -4.26 -11.64 -6.06
C ALA A 52 -4.40 -10.18 -6.48
N ASN A 53 -3.57 -9.74 -7.42
CA ASN A 53 -3.67 -8.44 -8.07
C ASN A 53 -3.90 -8.62 -9.58
N SER A 54 -4.73 -7.80 -10.21
CA SER A 54 -5.04 -7.93 -11.64
C SER A 54 -3.83 -7.67 -12.56
N SER A 55 -2.86 -6.86 -12.14
CA SER A 55 -1.64 -6.59 -12.89
C SER A 55 -0.51 -7.59 -12.61
N ASN A 56 -0.39 -8.11 -11.39
CA ASN A 56 0.75 -8.93 -10.96
C ASN A 56 0.39 -10.41 -10.70
N GLY A 57 -0.88 -10.79 -10.82
CA GLY A 57 -1.34 -12.14 -10.60
C GLY A 57 -1.43 -12.52 -9.12
N PRO A 58 -1.36 -13.82 -8.78
CA PRO A 58 -1.55 -14.30 -7.42
C PRO A 58 -0.39 -13.90 -6.50
N VAL A 59 -0.72 -13.60 -5.23
CA VAL A 59 0.27 -13.43 -4.17
C VAL A 59 0.72 -14.82 -3.73
N LYS A 60 1.78 -15.32 -4.35
CA LYS A 60 2.30 -16.69 -4.15
C LYS A 60 2.45 -17.06 -2.68
N PHE A 61 2.93 -16.14 -1.86
CA PHE A 61 3.16 -16.38 -0.44
C PHE A 61 1.87 -16.68 0.34
N THR A 62 0.77 -15.98 0.03
CA THR A 62 -0.56 -16.27 0.61
C THR A 62 -1.07 -17.63 0.18
N TYR A 63 -0.90 -17.98 -1.10
CA TYR A 63 -1.25 -19.31 -1.62
C TYR A 63 -0.47 -20.43 -0.92
N ASP A 64 0.84 -20.27 -0.79
CA ASP A 64 1.70 -21.27 -0.15
C ASP A 64 1.31 -21.47 1.33
N LEU A 65 0.98 -20.40 2.05
CA LEU A 65 0.52 -20.50 3.44
C LEU A 65 -0.85 -21.18 3.55
N LEU A 66 -1.83 -20.85 2.70
CA LEU A 66 -3.13 -21.54 2.70
C LEU A 66 -3.01 -23.07 2.53
N LEU A 67 -1.99 -23.52 1.79
CA LEU A 67 -1.73 -24.94 1.57
C LEU A 67 -0.98 -25.60 2.73
N LYS A 68 -0.01 -24.90 3.34
CA LYS A 68 0.87 -25.46 4.38
C LYS A 68 0.32 -25.33 5.79
N THR A 69 -0.51 -24.31 6.05
CA THR A 69 -1.00 -23.99 7.38
C THR A 69 -2.06 -25.01 7.83
N CYS A 70 -1.82 -25.60 9.01
CA CYS A 70 -2.72 -26.57 9.65
C CYS A 70 -2.84 -26.27 11.17
N PRO A 71 -4.05 -26.17 11.74
CA PRO A 71 -5.34 -26.18 11.06
C PRO A 71 -5.49 -24.96 10.13
N ARG A 72 -6.10 -25.16 8.96
CA ARG A 72 -6.27 -24.08 7.98
C ARG A 72 -7.24 -23.02 8.53
N PRO A 73 -6.90 -21.72 8.51
CA PRO A 73 -7.85 -20.66 8.84
C PRO A 73 -9.08 -20.72 7.93
N SER A 74 -10.25 -20.49 8.50
CA SER A 74 -11.49 -20.44 7.72
C SER A 74 -11.54 -19.13 6.95
N ILE A 75 -11.72 -19.19 5.64
CA ILE A 75 -11.95 -18.00 4.81
C ILE A 75 -13.43 -17.63 4.96
N ILE A 76 -13.70 -16.50 5.60
CA ILE A 76 -15.06 -16.02 5.88
C ILE A 76 -15.55 -14.99 4.86
N GLY A 77 -14.65 -14.47 4.03
CA GLY A 77 -15.01 -13.55 2.96
C GLY A 77 -13.83 -13.11 2.12
N ASP A 78 -14.14 -12.38 1.06
CA ASP A 78 -13.15 -11.70 0.23
C ASP A 78 -13.67 -10.35 -0.24
N THR A 79 -12.75 -9.45 -0.57
CA THR A 79 -13.08 -8.14 -1.13
C THR A 79 -12.08 -7.74 -2.20
N LYS A 80 -12.49 -6.86 -3.10
CA LYS A 80 -11.63 -6.27 -4.12
C LYS A 80 -11.49 -4.78 -3.84
N VAL A 81 -10.27 -4.29 -3.83
CA VAL A 81 -9.96 -2.86 -3.72
C VAL A 81 -9.31 -2.41 -5.01
N LYS A 82 -9.82 -1.30 -5.56
CA LYS A 82 -9.20 -0.63 -6.69
C LYS A 82 -7.88 -0.01 -6.22
N VAL A 83 -6.80 -0.30 -6.93
CA VAL A 83 -5.45 0.19 -6.65
C VAL A 83 -5.27 1.49 -7.41
N GLU A 84 -5.40 2.59 -6.68
CA GLU A 84 -5.21 3.94 -7.19
C GLU A 84 -3.94 4.53 -6.56
N HIS A 85 -2.98 4.86 -7.42
CA HIS A 85 -1.70 5.40 -7.01
C HIS A 85 -1.75 6.92 -7.01
N TYR A 86 -1.28 7.51 -5.93
CA TYR A 86 -1.20 8.94 -5.71
C TYR A 86 0.26 9.33 -5.55
N VAL A 87 0.65 10.44 -6.17
CA VAL A 87 1.93 11.08 -5.88
C VAL A 87 1.74 11.92 -4.63
N LEU A 88 2.47 11.60 -3.58
CA LEU A 88 2.40 12.22 -2.28
C LEU A 88 3.68 12.99 -1.98
N ALA A 89 3.55 14.17 -1.39
CA ALA A 89 4.68 15.05 -1.10
C ALA A 89 4.46 15.84 0.19
N ALA A 90 5.54 16.15 0.91
CA ALA A 90 5.48 17.11 2.00
C ALA A 90 5.10 18.51 1.48
N PRO A 91 4.45 19.36 2.30
CA PRO A 91 4.09 20.72 1.91
C PRO A 91 5.29 21.56 1.42
N THR A 92 6.46 21.33 2.00
CA THR A 92 7.72 21.98 1.60
C THR A 92 8.18 21.55 0.20
N THR A 93 8.06 20.26 -0.12
CA THR A 93 8.33 19.74 -1.46
C THR A 93 7.35 20.31 -2.48
N LEU A 94 6.05 20.40 -2.13
CA LEU A 94 5.04 21.00 -3.00
C LEU A 94 5.32 22.48 -3.29
N GLN A 95 5.70 23.25 -2.27
CA GLN A 95 6.11 24.65 -2.45
C GLN A 95 7.31 24.75 -3.40
N ARG A 96 8.29 23.86 -3.26
CA ARG A 96 9.45 23.82 -4.15
C ARG A 96 9.06 23.48 -5.59
N ILE A 97 8.21 22.49 -5.80
CA ILE A 97 7.69 22.16 -7.13
C ILE A 97 6.97 23.37 -7.76
N LYS A 98 6.18 24.11 -6.99
CA LYS A 98 5.51 25.34 -7.46
C LYS A 98 6.50 26.44 -7.85
N GLN A 99 7.65 26.53 -7.20
CA GLN A 99 8.65 27.58 -7.44
C GLN A 99 9.62 27.24 -8.57
N THR A 100 10.11 26.00 -8.62
CA THR A 100 11.21 25.59 -9.50
C THR A 100 10.83 24.49 -10.49
N GLY A 101 9.55 24.10 -10.54
CA GLY A 101 9.06 23.02 -11.39
C GLY A 101 9.38 21.63 -10.84
N GLU A 102 9.01 20.60 -11.61
CA GLU A 102 9.13 19.19 -11.22
C GLU A 102 10.58 18.69 -11.11
N ASP A 103 11.54 19.38 -11.74
CA ASP A 103 12.99 19.14 -11.57
C ASP A 103 13.49 19.36 -10.13
N ALA A 104 12.66 19.99 -9.28
CA ALA A 104 12.85 20.04 -7.83
C ALA A 104 12.89 18.65 -7.18
N VAL A 105 12.15 17.70 -7.74
CA VAL A 105 12.02 16.33 -7.22
C VAL A 105 13.25 15.54 -7.62
N ARG A 106 14.04 15.14 -6.62
CA ARG A 106 15.26 14.36 -6.83
C ARG A 106 15.05 12.88 -6.58
N THR A 107 14.03 12.53 -5.81
CA THR A 107 13.77 11.15 -5.38
C THR A 107 12.29 10.82 -5.44
N VAL A 108 11.98 9.62 -5.94
CA VAL A 108 10.67 9.00 -5.86
C VAL A 108 10.77 7.70 -5.07
N TYR A 109 10.06 7.61 -3.96
CA TYR A 109 9.97 6.39 -3.14
C TYR A 109 8.72 5.58 -3.48
N SER A 110 8.85 4.26 -3.58
CA SER A 110 7.71 3.34 -3.60
C SER A 110 8.16 1.89 -3.46
N HIS A 111 7.19 1.00 -3.36
CA HIS A 111 7.42 -0.44 -3.45
C HIS A 111 7.77 -0.84 -4.91
N PRO A 112 8.70 -1.78 -5.15
CA PRO A 112 9.16 -2.16 -6.49
C PRO A 112 8.04 -2.48 -7.49
N GLN A 113 6.94 -3.05 -7.02
CA GLN A 113 5.78 -3.39 -7.83
C GLN A 113 5.13 -2.17 -8.51
N VAL A 114 5.21 -0.99 -7.90
CA VAL A 114 4.59 0.25 -8.40
C VAL A 114 5.30 0.79 -9.64
N TRP A 115 6.60 0.52 -9.80
CA TRP A 115 7.39 1.03 -10.93
C TRP A 115 6.88 0.54 -12.29
N GLY A 116 6.44 -0.71 -12.37
CA GLY A 116 5.82 -1.25 -13.57
C GLY A 116 4.37 -0.78 -13.78
N GLN A 117 3.79 -0.08 -12.82
CA GLN A 117 2.40 0.37 -12.85
C GLN A 117 2.26 1.88 -13.09
N CYS A 118 3.33 2.68 -13.03
CA CYS A 118 3.28 4.14 -13.15
C CYS A 118 4.34 4.68 -14.15
N THR A 119 4.68 3.89 -15.17
CA THR A 119 5.82 4.15 -16.05
C THR A 119 5.64 5.44 -16.84
N ARG A 120 4.44 5.68 -17.42
CA ARG A 120 4.21 6.85 -18.27
C ARG A 120 4.24 8.15 -17.48
N TYR A 121 3.62 8.15 -16.30
CA TYR A 121 3.62 9.31 -15.42
C TYR A 121 5.05 9.65 -14.98
N LEU A 122 5.81 8.66 -14.49
CA LEU A 122 7.20 8.85 -14.06
C LEU A 122 8.10 9.37 -15.18
N ALA A 123 7.94 8.88 -16.41
CA ALA A 123 8.72 9.33 -17.56
C ALA A 123 8.40 10.78 -17.97
N SER A 124 7.16 11.23 -17.76
CA SER A 124 6.70 12.56 -18.20
C SER A 124 6.97 13.65 -17.16
N HIS A 125 6.84 13.31 -15.87
CA HIS A 125 6.89 14.29 -14.77
C HIS A 125 8.21 14.25 -13.97
N PHE A 126 8.79 13.06 -13.78
CA PHE A 126 10.00 12.88 -12.98
C PHE A 126 11.10 12.09 -13.71
N PRO A 127 11.45 12.45 -14.97
CA PRO A 127 12.41 11.68 -15.77
C PRO A 127 13.80 11.61 -15.15
N ASN A 128 14.19 12.63 -14.37
CA ASN A 128 15.51 12.79 -13.77
C ASN A 128 15.58 12.38 -12.30
N ALA A 129 14.47 11.98 -11.69
CA ALA A 129 14.42 11.62 -10.27
C ALA A 129 14.90 10.17 -10.05
N ALA A 130 15.67 9.94 -8.99
CA ALA A 130 16.07 8.62 -8.57
C ALA A 130 14.86 7.84 -8.05
N ARG A 131 14.68 6.59 -8.50
CA ARG A 131 13.62 5.70 -8.02
C ARG A 131 14.20 4.80 -6.94
N ILE A 132 13.70 4.92 -5.72
CA ILE A 132 14.24 4.21 -4.55
C ILE A 132 13.21 3.20 -4.03
N ASN A 133 13.63 1.93 -4.00
CA ASN A 133 12.82 0.82 -3.50
C ASN A 133 12.70 0.88 -1.99
N VAL A 134 11.48 0.69 -1.50
CA VAL A 134 11.18 0.55 -0.08
C VAL A 134 10.17 -0.57 0.17
N ASP A 135 10.06 -1.00 1.43
CA ASP A 135 9.30 -2.21 1.81
C ASP A 135 7.78 -2.07 1.63
N SER A 136 7.24 -0.84 1.64
CA SER A 136 5.82 -0.61 1.38
C SER A 136 5.56 0.79 0.84
N THR A 137 4.43 0.95 0.15
CA THR A 137 3.94 2.27 -0.31
C THR A 137 3.64 3.22 0.84
N ALA A 138 3.11 2.70 1.96
CA ALA A 138 2.88 3.49 3.16
C ALA A 138 4.19 3.98 3.80
N TYR A 139 5.22 3.13 3.85
CA TYR A 139 6.54 3.55 4.31
C TYR A 139 7.19 4.58 3.37
N ALA A 140 6.95 4.48 2.06
CA ALA A 140 7.37 5.50 1.10
C ALA A 140 6.81 6.89 1.45
N ALA A 141 5.51 6.97 1.77
CA ALA A 141 4.87 8.22 2.17
C ALA A 141 5.46 8.78 3.48
N ALA A 142 5.78 7.91 4.45
CA ALA A 142 6.39 8.32 5.70
C ALA A 142 7.82 8.88 5.53
N LEU A 143 8.56 8.43 4.50
CA LEU A 143 9.90 8.96 4.19
C LEU A 143 9.81 10.37 3.60
N THR A 144 8.85 10.64 2.71
CA THR A 144 8.73 11.95 2.06
C THR A 144 8.31 13.05 3.03
N ALA A 145 7.59 12.72 4.09
CA ALA A 145 7.30 13.65 5.18
C ALA A 145 8.56 14.26 5.80
N LYS A 146 9.72 13.60 5.67
CA LYS A 146 11.01 14.01 6.25
C LYS A 146 11.97 14.64 5.23
N GLU A 147 11.65 14.59 3.93
CA GLU A 147 12.55 15.00 2.84
C GLU A 147 11.93 16.08 1.96
N GLY A 148 12.57 17.26 1.87
CA GLY A 148 12.05 18.44 1.17
C GLY A 148 12.22 18.45 -0.37
N ASN A 149 12.66 17.35 -0.96
CA ASN A 149 12.88 17.18 -2.40
C ASN A 149 12.51 15.76 -2.89
N ALA A 150 11.68 15.06 -2.13
CA ALA A 150 11.23 13.71 -2.46
C ALA A 150 9.70 13.63 -2.54
N VAL A 151 9.23 12.74 -3.40
CA VAL A 151 7.82 12.35 -3.51
C VAL A 151 7.68 10.84 -3.36
N ALA A 152 6.48 10.36 -3.09
CA ALA A 152 6.18 8.95 -2.93
C ALA A 152 5.01 8.60 -3.84
N ILE A 153 5.01 7.37 -4.38
CA ILE A 153 3.82 6.84 -5.02
C ILE A 153 3.19 5.83 -4.06
N ALA A 154 1.98 6.13 -3.58
CA ALA A 154 1.30 5.35 -2.57
C ALA A 154 -0.24 5.41 -2.69
N SER A 155 -0.93 4.73 -1.77
CA SER A 155 -2.39 4.81 -1.62
C SER A 155 -2.81 6.16 -1.03
N ILE A 156 -4.07 6.54 -1.21
CA ILE A 156 -4.63 7.73 -0.56
C ILE A 156 -4.55 7.67 0.97
N ALA A 157 -4.79 6.48 1.56
CA ALA A 157 -4.72 6.29 3.00
C ALA A 157 -3.34 6.57 3.60
N ALA A 158 -2.27 6.39 2.82
CA ALA A 158 -0.92 6.72 3.26
C ALA A 158 -0.70 8.23 3.39
N ALA A 159 -1.44 9.06 2.65
CA ALA A 159 -1.34 10.52 2.73
C ALA A 159 -1.76 11.02 4.12
N ASP A 160 -2.94 10.60 4.57
CA ASP A 160 -3.47 10.96 5.88
C ASP A 160 -2.57 10.47 7.02
N ILE A 161 -2.07 9.23 6.92
CA ILE A 161 -1.25 8.61 7.97
C ILE A 161 0.14 9.23 8.06
N ALA A 162 0.76 9.56 6.93
CA ALA A 162 2.06 10.19 6.90
C ALA A 162 2.01 11.73 7.03
N ASN A 163 0.80 12.31 7.09
CA ASN A 163 0.57 13.76 7.10
C ASN A 163 1.27 14.46 5.93
N VAL A 164 1.07 13.92 4.72
CA VAL A 164 1.57 14.45 3.45
C VAL A 164 0.41 14.74 2.52
N GLU A 165 0.64 15.58 1.51
CA GLU A 165 -0.39 16.05 0.60
C GLU A 165 -0.33 15.33 -0.75
N VAL A 166 -1.49 15.24 -1.41
CA VAL A 166 -1.60 14.71 -2.78
C VAL A 166 -1.11 15.76 -3.76
N TYR A 167 -0.04 15.44 -4.49
CA TYR A 167 0.43 16.21 -5.65
C TYR A 167 -0.36 15.85 -6.91
N ALA A 168 -0.54 14.55 -7.15
CA ALA A 168 -1.26 14.02 -8.31
C ALA A 168 -2.01 12.75 -7.94
N ALA A 169 -3.18 12.54 -8.54
CA ALA A 169 -4.03 11.39 -8.31
C ALA A 169 -4.05 10.46 -9.52
N GLU A 170 -4.32 9.18 -9.27
CA GLU A 170 -4.58 8.16 -10.28
C GLU A 170 -3.48 8.02 -11.35
N VAL A 171 -2.21 8.04 -10.92
CA VAL A 171 -1.03 8.05 -11.80
C VAL A 171 -0.66 6.69 -12.40
N GLN A 172 -1.45 5.66 -12.11
CA GLN A 172 -1.28 4.32 -12.67
C GLN A 172 -1.54 4.28 -14.19
N ASP A 173 -0.77 3.43 -14.88
CA ASP A 173 -0.91 3.19 -16.31
C ASP A 173 -2.21 2.46 -16.67
N ASN A 174 -2.69 1.58 -15.78
CA ASN A 174 -3.94 0.85 -15.95
C ASN A 174 -4.95 1.25 -14.87
N GLN A 175 -6.08 1.81 -15.28
CA GLN A 175 -7.17 2.22 -14.40
C GLN A 175 -7.99 1.04 -13.85
N ASP A 176 -7.91 -0.12 -14.49
CA ASP A 176 -8.55 -1.36 -14.07
C ASP A 176 -7.58 -2.26 -13.25
N ASN A 177 -6.94 -1.65 -12.25
CA ASN A 177 -6.06 -2.34 -11.32
C ASN A 177 -6.80 -2.64 -10.01
N TYR A 178 -6.93 -3.91 -9.65
CA TYR A 178 -7.64 -4.35 -8.46
C TYR A 178 -6.81 -5.39 -7.70
N THR A 179 -6.80 -5.27 -6.38
CA THR A 179 -6.27 -6.31 -5.49
C THR A 179 -7.40 -6.97 -4.74
N ARG A 180 -7.48 -8.30 -4.85
CA ARG A 180 -8.36 -9.15 -4.06
C ARG A 180 -7.69 -9.48 -2.74
N PHE A 181 -8.41 -9.28 -1.65
CA PHE A 181 -8.01 -9.60 -0.28
C PHE A 181 -8.93 -10.69 0.28
N LEU A 182 -8.36 -11.57 1.11
CA LEU A 182 -9.12 -12.55 1.87
C LEU A 182 -9.28 -12.07 3.31
N VAL A 183 -10.42 -12.39 3.90
CA VAL A 183 -10.70 -12.25 5.32
C VAL A 183 -10.81 -13.65 5.91
N MET A 184 -10.02 -13.89 6.96
CA MET A 184 -10.01 -15.13 7.73
C MET A 184 -10.20 -14.83 9.21
#